data_AF-A0A962PWN0-F1
#
_entry.id   AF-A0A962PWN0-F1
#
_cell.length_a   1.000
_cell.length_b   1.000
_cell.length_c   1.000
_cell.angle_alpha   90.00
_cell.angle_beta   90.00
_cell.angle_gamma   90.00
#
_symmetry.space_group_name_H-M   'P 1'
#
loop_
_entity.id
_entity.type
_entity.pdbx_description
1 polymer ?
#
loop_
_entity_poly.entity_id
_entity_poly.type
_entity_poly.pdbx_seq_one_letter_code
_entity_poly.pdbx_strand_id
1 'polypeptide(L)'
;MHKITRELESLIKKHKWTKDFEQAVQMAQSHNVPSIAHIRSLDDYLKYVDELVNWAPRETDQNPRLLYTKLVEFYFFLDQPPVKRHQSKIKPGGGEKKLKPLSRWIVDFAKAWGNYLDTTESAREVQSFKDDPLFNWEEYMPPPSGYLTFNQFFARHVKPGMRPIAGLCDNKVLVSPADCTFVGSWQISEKSEIMVVDQKNG
;
A
#
# COMPACT_ATOMS: atom_id res chain seq x y z
N MET A 1 -14.34 -3.03 16.55
CA MET A 1 -14.81 -2.45 15.29
C MET A 1 -14.73 -0.93 15.27
N HIS A 2 -13.66 -0.43 14.65
CA HIS A 2 -13.36 0.94 14.28
C HIS A 2 -14.41 1.53 13.31
N LYS A 3 -14.54 2.86 13.28
CA LYS A 3 -15.57 3.58 12.51
C LYS A 3 -15.52 3.24 11.02
N ILE A 4 -14.35 3.31 10.41
CA ILE A 4 -14.20 3.10 8.96
C ILE A 4 -14.54 1.65 8.53
N THR A 5 -14.33 0.66 9.40
CA THR A 5 -14.74 -0.73 9.16
C THR A 5 -16.26 -0.87 9.18
N ARG A 6 -16.94 -0.22 10.13
CA ARG A 6 -18.42 -0.18 10.19
C ARG A 6 -19.01 0.49 8.94
N GLU A 7 -18.31 1.48 8.40
CA GLU A 7 -18.72 2.15 7.16
C GLU A 7 -18.63 1.21 5.96
N LEU A 8 -17.59 0.37 5.86
CA LEU A 8 -17.52 -0.67 4.82
C LEU A 8 -18.69 -1.65 4.95
N GLU A 9 -18.90 -2.19 6.15
CA GLU A 9 -19.98 -3.14 6.41
C GLU A 9 -21.35 -2.54 6.05
N SER A 10 -21.57 -1.27 6.40
CA SER A 10 -22.78 -0.52 6.05
C SER A 10 -22.93 -0.33 4.54
N LEU A 11 -21.85 -0.05 3.82
CA LEU A 11 -21.85 0.05 2.35
C LEU A 11 -22.19 -1.30 1.71
N ILE A 12 -21.59 -2.40 2.18
CA ILE A 12 -21.85 -3.75 1.69
C ILE A 12 -23.33 -4.10 1.85
N LYS A 13 -23.90 -3.86 3.04
CA LYS A 13 -25.33 -4.09 3.31
C LYS A 13 -26.23 -3.22 2.44
N LYS A 14 -25.96 -1.91 2.39
CA LYS A 14 -26.75 -0.93 1.63
C LYS A 14 -26.81 -1.24 0.14
N HIS A 15 -25.69 -1.64 -0.45
CA HIS A 15 -25.57 -1.92 -1.87
C HIS A 15 -25.74 -3.40 -2.24
N LYS A 16 -26.06 -4.27 -1.26
CA LYS A 16 -26.25 -5.72 -1.44
C LYS A 16 -25.01 -6.42 -2.04
N TRP A 17 -23.82 -6.02 -1.61
CA TRP A 17 -22.54 -6.56 -2.10
C TRP A 17 -22.04 -7.80 -1.35
N THR A 18 -22.78 -8.33 -0.37
CA THR A 18 -22.34 -9.47 0.45
C THR A 18 -21.84 -10.65 -0.39
N LYS A 19 -22.63 -11.09 -1.38
CA LYS A 19 -22.24 -12.19 -2.28
C LYS A 19 -20.97 -11.91 -3.07
N ASP A 20 -20.74 -10.65 -3.45
CA ASP A 20 -19.58 -10.26 -4.23
C ASP A 20 -18.31 -10.33 -3.39
N PHE A 21 -18.38 -9.89 -2.13
CA PHE A 21 -17.26 -10.02 -1.20
C PHE A 21 -17.01 -11.48 -0.81
N GLU A 22 -18.04 -12.29 -0.58
CA GLU A 22 -17.89 -13.72 -0.32
C GLU A 22 -17.22 -14.44 -1.51
N GLN A 23 -17.65 -14.13 -2.74
CA GLN A 23 -17.02 -14.65 -3.96
C GLN A 23 -15.57 -14.17 -4.10
N ALA A 24 -15.27 -12.91 -3.79
CA ALA A 24 -13.90 -12.41 -3.79
C ALA A 24 -13.01 -13.17 -2.81
N VAL A 25 -13.50 -13.47 -1.60
CA VAL A 25 -12.76 -14.28 -0.63
C VAL A 25 -12.50 -15.69 -1.18
N GLN A 26 -13.52 -16.34 -1.77
CA GLN A 26 -13.35 -17.66 -2.39
C GLN A 26 -12.32 -17.65 -3.53
N MET A 27 -12.37 -16.64 -4.40
CA MET A 27 -11.41 -16.48 -5.50
C MET A 27 -10.00 -16.25 -4.96
N ALA A 28 -9.83 -15.34 -4.00
CA ALA A 28 -8.54 -15.09 -3.35
C ALA A 28 -7.96 -16.39 -2.74
N GLN A 29 -8.77 -17.17 -2.03
CA GLN A 29 -8.35 -18.44 -1.43
C GLN A 29 -7.97 -19.51 -2.47
N SER A 30 -8.57 -19.50 -3.65
CA SER A 30 -8.24 -20.47 -4.72
C SER A 30 -6.79 -20.39 -5.20
N HIS A 31 -6.12 -19.26 -4.97
CA HIS A 31 -4.70 -19.09 -5.29
C HIS A 31 -3.76 -19.75 -4.27
N ASN A 32 -4.28 -20.28 -3.15
CA ASN A 32 -3.50 -20.95 -2.10
C ASN A 32 -2.31 -20.11 -1.57
N VAL A 33 -2.51 -18.79 -1.46
CA VAL A 33 -1.48 -17.87 -0.95
C VAL A 33 -1.38 -18.02 0.59
N PRO A 34 -0.23 -18.42 1.14
CA PRO A 34 -0.12 -18.73 2.58
C PRO A 34 -0.48 -17.57 3.50
N SER A 35 -0.14 -16.33 3.11
CA SER A 35 -0.31 -15.16 3.99
C SER A 35 -1.79 -14.85 4.26
N ILE A 36 -2.69 -15.15 3.33
CA ILE A 36 -4.14 -14.92 3.46
C ILE A 36 -4.92 -16.14 3.98
N ALA A 37 -4.28 -17.25 4.32
CA ALA A 37 -4.97 -18.51 4.67
C ALA A 37 -5.96 -18.39 5.86
N HIS A 38 -5.82 -17.33 6.65
CA HIS A 38 -6.66 -16.98 7.79
C HIS A 38 -7.93 -16.20 7.44
N ILE A 39 -8.06 -15.65 6.22
CA ILE A 39 -9.21 -14.85 5.79
C ILE A 39 -10.15 -15.70 4.92
N ARG A 40 -11.12 -16.39 5.53
CA ARG A 40 -11.95 -17.39 4.86
C ARG A 40 -13.39 -16.97 4.61
N SER A 41 -13.78 -15.83 5.18
CA SER A 41 -15.12 -15.26 5.07
C SER A 41 -15.06 -13.74 4.94
N LEU A 42 -16.22 -13.13 4.60
CA LEU A 42 -16.37 -11.68 4.67
C LEU A 42 -16.11 -11.16 6.09
N ASP A 43 -16.55 -11.88 7.12
CA ASP A 43 -16.33 -11.47 8.52
C ASP A 43 -14.84 -11.49 8.89
N ASP A 44 -14.08 -12.49 8.43
CA ASP A 44 -12.62 -12.51 8.63
C ASP A 44 -11.95 -11.33 7.93
N TYR A 45 -12.40 -10.97 6.72
CA TYR A 45 -11.88 -9.83 5.99
C TYR A 45 -12.22 -8.51 6.70
N LEU A 46 -13.44 -8.34 7.19
CA LEU A 46 -13.83 -7.17 7.98
C LEU A 46 -13.03 -7.07 9.28
N LYS A 47 -12.78 -8.19 9.96
CA LYS A 47 -11.91 -8.25 11.14
C LYS A 47 -10.48 -7.84 10.80
N TYR A 48 -9.93 -8.35 9.70
CA TYR A 48 -8.60 -7.97 9.22
C TYR A 48 -8.50 -6.46 8.95
N VAL A 49 -9.48 -5.88 8.25
CA VAL A 49 -9.57 -4.43 7.99
C VAL A 49 -9.63 -3.65 9.31
N ASP A 50 -10.37 -4.16 10.31
CA ASP A 50 -10.50 -3.53 11.62
C ASP A 50 -9.19 -3.49 12.41
N GLU A 51 -8.43 -4.58 12.35
CA GLU A 51 -7.13 -4.69 12.99
C GLU A 51 -6.10 -3.81 12.27
N LEU A 52 -6.14 -3.79 10.94
CA LEU A 52 -5.18 -3.05 10.12
C LEU A 52 -5.24 -1.53 10.35
N VAL A 53 -6.43 -0.94 10.49
CA VAL A 53 -6.55 0.53 10.60
C VAL A 53 -5.94 1.12 11.87
N ASN A 54 -5.70 0.29 12.90
CA ASN A 54 -4.98 0.68 14.12
C ASN A 54 -3.67 -0.11 14.29
N TRP A 55 -3.15 -0.69 13.22
CA TRP A 55 -1.92 -1.46 13.28
C TRP A 55 -0.70 -0.55 13.14
N ALA A 56 0.16 -0.55 14.16
CA ALA A 56 1.49 0.06 14.12
C ALA A 56 2.40 -0.81 13.24
N PRO A 57 2.95 -0.26 12.14
CA PRO A 57 3.77 -1.04 11.22
C PRO A 57 5.05 -1.54 11.86
N ARG A 58 5.47 -2.74 11.45
CA ARG A 58 6.72 -3.37 11.88
C ARG A 58 7.21 -4.37 10.84
N GLU A 59 8.49 -4.68 10.90
CA GLU A 59 9.08 -5.83 10.23
C GLU A 59 9.46 -6.92 11.25
N THR A 60 9.62 -8.16 10.79
CA THR A 60 10.07 -9.27 11.64
C THR A 60 11.06 -10.14 10.90
N ASP A 61 11.93 -10.84 11.62
CA ASP A 61 12.91 -11.76 11.00
C ASP A 61 12.25 -12.84 10.13
N GLN A 62 11.05 -13.29 10.52
CA GLN A 62 10.28 -14.29 9.77
C GLN A 62 9.58 -13.71 8.54
N ASN A 63 9.31 -12.40 8.53
CA ASN A 63 8.72 -11.69 7.40
C ASN A 63 9.27 -10.26 7.33
N PRO A 64 10.42 -10.04 6.65
CA PRO A 64 11.05 -8.73 6.52
C PRO A 64 10.34 -7.82 5.50
N ARG A 65 9.12 -8.21 5.10
CA ARG A 65 8.22 -7.45 4.23
C ARG A 65 6.79 -7.51 4.76
N LEU A 66 6.60 -7.56 6.07
CA LEU A 66 5.31 -7.65 6.73
C LEU A 66 4.43 -6.43 6.43
N LEU A 67 4.98 -5.21 6.45
CA LEU A 67 4.23 -4.01 6.06
C LEU A 67 3.72 -4.13 4.61
N TYR A 68 4.60 -4.51 3.68
CA TYR A 68 4.23 -4.75 2.29
C TYR A 68 3.17 -5.86 2.17
N THR A 69 3.35 -6.97 2.89
CA THR A 69 2.43 -8.11 2.89
C THR A 69 1.04 -7.66 3.32
N LYS A 70 0.93 -6.92 4.43
CA LYS A 70 -0.37 -6.41 4.91
C LYS A 70 -1.05 -5.45 3.92
N LEU A 71 -0.27 -4.58 3.29
CA LEU A 71 -0.78 -3.70 2.24
C LEU A 71 -1.34 -4.50 1.06
N VAL A 72 -0.60 -5.48 0.56
CA VAL A 72 -1.02 -6.31 -0.56
C VAL A 72 -2.25 -7.14 -0.21
N GLU A 73 -2.28 -7.76 0.96
CA GLU A 73 -3.43 -8.53 1.45
C GLU A 73 -4.71 -7.67 1.50
N PHE A 74 -4.63 -6.45 2.04
CA PHE A 74 -5.74 -5.51 2.07
C PHE A 74 -6.34 -5.27 0.68
N TYR A 75 -5.48 -4.99 -0.31
CA TYR A 75 -5.91 -4.71 -1.68
C TYR A 75 -6.28 -5.98 -2.46
N PHE A 76 -5.71 -7.14 -2.13
CA PHE A 76 -5.89 -8.37 -2.90
C PHE A 76 -7.35 -8.80 -2.97
N PHE A 77 -8.10 -8.70 -1.86
CA PHE A 77 -9.54 -8.97 -1.84
C PHE A 77 -10.36 -7.91 -2.58
N LEU A 78 -9.97 -6.63 -2.47
CA LEU A 78 -10.64 -5.52 -3.16
C LEU A 78 -10.46 -5.59 -4.68
N ASP A 79 -9.33 -6.13 -5.15
CA ASP A 79 -8.99 -6.24 -6.56
C ASP A 79 -9.56 -7.50 -7.24
N GLN A 80 -10.24 -8.37 -6.48
CA GLN A 80 -10.94 -9.52 -7.07
C GLN A 80 -12.10 -9.04 -7.97
N PRO A 81 -12.35 -9.68 -9.13
CA PRO A 81 -13.34 -9.22 -10.11
C PRO A 81 -14.74 -8.91 -9.55
N PRO A 82 -15.32 -9.72 -8.63
CA PRO A 82 -16.64 -9.44 -8.06
C PRO A 82 -16.71 -8.12 -7.29
N VAL A 83 -15.61 -7.69 -6.65
CA VAL A 83 -15.53 -6.46 -5.84
C VAL A 83 -14.97 -5.29 -6.66
N LYS A 84 -13.95 -5.53 -7.49
CA LYS A 84 -13.28 -4.53 -8.33
C LYS A 84 -14.26 -3.74 -9.21
N ARG A 85 -15.33 -4.38 -9.70
CA ARG A 85 -16.38 -3.71 -10.50
C ARG A 85 -17.11 -2.58 -9.78
N HIS A 86 -17.12 -2.58 -8.44
CA HIS A 86 -17.73 -1.53 -7.61
C HIS A 86 -16.81 -0.32 -7.40
N GLN A 87 -15.56 -0.42 -7.85
CA GLN A 87 -14.59 0.66 -7.80
C GLN A 87 -14.67 1.55 -9.06
N SER A 88 -14.24 2.80 -8.89
CA SER A 88 -14.08 3.80 -9.96
C SER A 88 -12.96 3.36 -10.90
N LYS A 89 -13.06 3.68 -12.19
CA LYS A 89 -11.98 3.34 -13.13
C LYS A 89 -10.76 4.22 -12.89
N ILE A 90 -9.57 3.62 -12.85
CA ILE A 90 -8.30 4.36 -12.82
C ILE A 90 -7.99 4.78 -14.26
N LYS A 91 -7.85 6.09 -14.51
CA LYS A 91 -7.47 6.67 -15.80
C LYS A 91 -6.30 7.65 -15.62
N PRO A 92 -5.19 7.53 -16.37
CA PRO A 92 -4.13 8.53 -16.39
C PRO A 92 -4.68 9.90 -16.86
N GLY A 93 -4.16 11.00 -16.33
CA GLY A 93 -4.47 12.37 -16.80
C GLY A 93 -5.83 12.95 -16.37
N GLY A 94 -6.63 12.22 -15.60
CA GLY A 94 -7.88 12.72 -15.03
C GLY A 94 -8.77 11.60 -14.51
N GLY A 95 -8.85 11.46 -13.19
CA GLY A 95 -9.76 10.50 -12.55
C GLY A 95 -11.23 10.87 -12.69
N GLU A 96 -12.13 9.96 -12.32
CA GLU A 96 -13.55 10.29 -12.19
C GLU A 96 -13.71 11.47 -11.22
N LYS A 97 -14.37 12.56 -11.66
CA LYS A 97 -14.61 13.76 -10.82
C LYS A 97 -15.33 13.42 -9.51
N LYS A 98 -16.08 12.30 -9.48
CA LYS A 98 -16.77 11.77 -8.31
C LYS A 98 -16.51 10.26 -8.23
N LEU A 99 -15.82 9.83 -7.18
CA LEU A 99 -15.55 8.43 -6.93
C LEU A 99 -16.84 7.64 -6.61
N LYS A 100 -16.91 6.40 -7.07
CA LYS A 100 -17.88 5.41 -6.58
C LYS A 100 -17.72 5.19 -5.07
N PRO A 101 -18.79 4.76 -4.37
CA PRO A 101 -18.76 4.61 -2.91
C PRO A 101 -17.61 3.75 -2.38
N LEU A 102 -17.31 2.62 -3.03
CA LEU A 102 -16.21 1.75 -2.58
C LEU A 102 -14.83 2.42 -2.73
N SER A 103 -14.55 3.07 -3.86
CA SER A 103 -13.29 3.81 -4.03
C SER A 103 -13.17 4.98 -3.07
N ARG A 104 -14.28 5.66 -2.77
CA ARG A 104 -14.27 6.72 -1.76
C ARG A 104 -13.94 6.16 -0.39
N TRP A 105 -14.54 5.04 -0.02
CA TRP A 105 -14.24 4.34 1.23
C TRP A 105 -12.77 3.90 1.31
N ILE A 106 -12.18 3.39 0.23
CA ILE A 106 -10.74 3.02 0.19
C ILE A 106 -9.86 4.24 0.49
N VAL A 107 -10.17 5.41 -0.09
CA VAL A 107 -9.48 6.67 0.22
C VAL A 107 -9.65 7.06 1.69
N ASP A 108 -10.86 6.91 2.24
CA ASP A 108 -11.14 7.25 3.63
C ASP A 108 -10.49 6.26 4.61
N PHE A 109 -10.33 4.99 4.24
CA PHE A 109 -9.52 4.00 4.95
C PHE A 109 -8.05 4.40 5.01
N ALA A 110 -7.45 4.76 3.87
CA ALA A 110 -6.06 5.20 3.83
C ALA A 110 -5.83 6.43 4.71
N LYS A 111 -6.78 7.38 4.74
CA LYS A 111 -6.72 8.53 5.66
C LYS A 111 -6.88 8.13 7.11
N ALA A 112 -7.81 7.21 7.43
CA ALA A 112 -8.02 6.76 8.79
C ALA A 112 -6.77 6.07 9.37
N TRP A 113 -6.15 5.19 8.58
CA TRP A 113 -4.90 4.56 9.00
C TRP A 113 -3.76 5.58 9.04
N GLY A 114 -3.65 6.49 8.07
CA GLY A 114 -2.68 7.59 8.08
C GLY A 114 -2.77 8.46 9.34
N ASN A 115 -3.98 8.79 9.79
CA ASN A 115 -4.21 9.53 11.04
C ASN A 115 -3.75 8.74 12.27
N TYR A 116 -3.93 7.42 12.28
CA TYR A 116 -3.38 6.56 13.33
C TYR A 116 -1.84 6.57 13.29
N LEU A 117 -1.23 6.55 12.10
CA LEU A 117 0.22 6.63 11.91
C LEU A 117 0.84 7.99 12.28
N ASP A 118 0.00 9.00 12.54
CA ASP A 118 0.38 10.30 13.13
C ASP A 118 0.27 10.34 14.66
N THR A 119 -0.10 9.25 15.34
CA THR A 119 -0.10 9.19 16.81
C THR A 119 1.21 8.63 17.37
N THR A 120 1.48 8.88 18.65
CA THR A 120 2.70 8.38 19.30
C THR A 120 2.71 6.86 19.46
N GLU A 121 1.54 6.24 19.61
CA GLU A 121 1.39 4.78 19.69
C GLU A 121 1.87 4.07 18.43
N SER A 122 1.76 4.73 17.27
CA SER A 122 2.21 4.16 15.99
C SER A 122 3.73 3.98 15.91
N ALA A 123 4.51 4.76 16.68
CA ALA A 123 5.96 4.70 16.67
C ALA A 123 6.54 3.51 17.47
N ARG A 124 5.70 2.79 18.24
CA ARG A 124 6.15 1.76 19.20
C ARG A 124 7.00 0.65 18.57
N GLU A 125 6.86 0.42 17.27
CA GLU A 125 7.54 -0.64 16.53
C GLU A 125 8.64 -0.11 15.59
N VAL A 126 8.93 1.21 15.56
CA VAL A 126 9.92 1.80 14.64
C VAL A 126 11.29 1.15 14.79
N GLN A 127 11.62 0.67 15.99
CA GLN A 127 12.86 -0.05 16.28
C GLN A 127 13.03 -1.31 15.39
N SER A 128 11.95 -2.00 15.02
CA SER A 128 12.04 -3.16 14.11
C SER A 128 12.65 -2.82 12.75
N PHE A 129 12.42 -1.61 12.23
CA PHE A 129 13.01 -1.13 10.98
C PHE A 129 14.45 -0.68 11.15
N LYS A 130 14.84 -0.26 12.35
CA LYS A 130 16.23 0.08 12.66
C LYS A 130 17.10 -1.18 12.72
N ASP A 131 16.54 -2.26 13.22
CA ASP A 131 17.23 -3.53 13.39
C ASP A 131 17.29 -4.34 12.09
N ASP A 132 16.40 -4.04 11.12
CA ASP A 132 16.41 -4.67 9.81
C ASP A 132 17.48 -4.05 8.88
N PRO A 133 18.50 -4.82 8.46
CA PRO A 133 19.55 -4.32 7.58
C PRO A 133 19.05 -3.84 6.21
N LEU A 134 17.87 -4.29 5.74
CA LEU A 134 17.29 -3.86 4.47
C LEU A 134 16.91 -2.37 4.45
N PHE A 135 16.74 -1.76 5.62
CA PHE A 135 16.33 -0.36 5.72
C PHE A 135 17.51 0.62 5.73
N ASN A 136 18.76 0.11 5.72
CA ASN A 136 20.00 0.91 5.70
C ASN A 136 19.94 2.09 6.67
N TRP A 137 19.61 1.82 7.94
CA TRP A 137 19.31 2.84 8.94
C TRP A 137 20.39 3.95 9.02
N GLU A 138 21.64 3.56 8.85
CA GLU A 138 22.80 4.46 8.90
C GLU A 138 22.86 5.49 7.75
N GLU A 139 22.06 5.36 6.69
CA GLU A 139 21.96 6.36 5.63
C GLU A 139 21.07 7.55 5.99
N TYR A 140 20.31 7.47 7.09
CA TYR A 140 19.28 8.44 7.44
C TYR A 140 19.63 9.24 8.69
N MET A 141 19.10 10.45 8.77
CA MET A 141 19.35 11.37 9.88
C MET A 141 18.04 11.59 10.67
N PRO A 142 17.88 10.98 11.85
CA PRO A 142 16.73 11.24 12.70
C PRO A 142 16.79 12.68 13.24
N PRO A 143 15.63 13.33 13.47
CA PRO A 143 15.59 14.59 14.20
C PRO A 143 16.08 14.39 15.65
N PRO A 144 16.48 15.46 16.37
CA PRO A 144 16.95 15.33 17.75
C PRO A 144 15.96 14.65 18.71
N SER A 145 14.66 14.75 18.44
CA SER A 145 13.59 14.08 19.19
C SER A 145 13.47 12.57 18.92
N GLY A 146 14.17 12.04 17.91
CA GLY A 146 13.82 10.77 17.28
C GLY A 146 12.47 10.86 16.56
N TYR A 147 11.99 9.71 16.07
CA TYR A 147 10.69 9.61 15.42
C TYR A 147 9.60 9.38 16.46
N LEU A 148 8.74 10.38 16.66
CA LEU A 148 7.64 10.33 17.62
C LEU A 148 6.39 9.65 17.05
N THR A 149 6.28 9.55 15.73
CA THR A 149 5.17 8.87 15.02
C THR A 149 5.73 8.00 13.90
N PHE A 150 4.95 7.01 13.45
CA PHE A 150 5.37 6.20 12.31
C PHE A 150 5.51 7.05 11.04
N ASN A 151 4.62 8.01 10.80
CA ASN A 151 4.71 8.88 9.63
C ASN A 151 5.98 9.76 9.63
N GLN A 152 6.46 10.20 10.80
CA GLN A 152 7.76 10.88 10.90
C GLN A 152 8.92 9.97 10.48
N PHE A 153 8.89 8.70 10.87
CA PHE A 153 9.86 7.69 10.42
C PHE A 153 9.73 7.38 8.93
N PHE A 154 8.50 7.22 8.43
CA PHE A 154 8.23 6.91 7.03
C PHE A 154 8.73 8.01 6.10
N ALA A 155 8.63 9.28 6.53
CA ALA A 155 9.13 10.46 5.83
C ALA A 155 10.57 10.86 6.25
N ARG A 156 11.36 9.94 6.80
CA ARG A 156 12.72 10.23 7.28
C ARG A 156 13.61 10.88 6.22
N HIS A 157 14.51 11.74 6.67
CA HIS A 157 15.46 12.41 5.80
C HIS A 157 16.75 11.60 5.64
N VAL A 158 17.20 11.52 4.40
CA VAL A 158 18.49 10.94 4.04
C VAL A 158 19.62 11.89 4.46
N LYS A 159 20.76 11.36 4.92
CA LYS A 159 21.95 12.15 5.24
C LYS A 159 22.47 12.86 3.97
N PRO A 160 22.94 14.12 4.06
CA PRO A 160 23.59 14.79 2.94
C PRO A 160 24.71 13.93 2.33
N GLY A 161 24.78 13.86 1.01
CA GLY A 161 25.82 13.11 0.29
C GLY A 161 25.50 11.63 0.02
N MET A 162 24.47 11.03 0.62
CA MET A 162 24.09 9.62 0.35
C MET A 162 23.39 9.41 -1.00
N ARG A 163 22.89 10.49 -1.62
CA ARG A 163 22.25 10.50 -2.94
C ARG A 163 22.85 11.64 -3.80
N PRO A 164 24.11 11.53 -4.24
CA PRO A 164 24.73 12.57 -5.07
C PRO A 164 24.00 12.67 -6.42
N ILE A 165 23.66 13.90 -6.82
CA ILE A 165 23.00 14.15 -8.11
C ILE A 165 24.08 14.24 -9.19
N ALA A 166 24.03 13.33 -10.16
CA ALA A 166 24.90 13.37 -11.33
C ALA A 166 24.51 14.56 -12.23
N GLY A 167 25.51 15.26 -12.80
CA GLY A 167 25.27 16.29 -13.81
C GLY A 167 24.50 17.52 -13.30
N LEU A 168 24.80 18.03 -12.09
CA LEU A 168 24.12 19.19 -11.46
C LEU A 168 23.92 20.42 -12.38
N CYS A 169 24.74 20.57 -13.42
CA CYS A 169 24.64 21.66 -14.40
C CYS A 169 24.51 21.17 -15.86
N ASP A 170 24.22 19.88 -16.07
CA ASP A 170 24.03 19.29 -17.40
C ASP A 170 22.57 18.87 -17.62
N ASN A 171 21.84 19.70 -18.36
CA ASN A 171 20.43 19.47 -18.69
C ASN A 171 20.21 18.29 -19.66
N LYS A 172 21.27 17.59 -20.09
CA LYS A 172 21.18 16.38 -20.92
C LYS A 172 21.20 15.10 -20.10
N VAL A 173 21.49 15.18 -18.80
CA VAL A 173 21.56 14.02 -17.90
C VAL A 173 20.21 13.83 -17.21
N LEU A 174 19.64 12.64 -17.36
CA LEU A 174 18.48 12.20 -16.58
C LEU A 174 18.98 11.41 -15.37
N VAL A 175 18.46 11.72 -14.20
CA VAL A 175 18.77 11.02 -12.94
C VAL A 175 17.52 10.29 -12.44
N SER A 176 17.72 9.25 -11.62
CA SER A 176 16.59 8.56 -10.99
C SER A 176 15.83 9.54 -10.07
N PRO A 177 14.49 9.60 -10.14
CA PRO A 177 13.71 10.49 -9.29
C PRO A 177 13.52 9.96 -7.87
N ALA A 178 13.74 8.66 -7.63
CA ALA A 178 13.51 8.02 -6.35
C ALA A 178 14.40 6.77 -6.16
N ASP A 179 14.54 6.33 -4.91
CA ASP A 179 15.09 5.03 -4.57
C ASP A 179 14.07 3.95 -4.93
N CYS A 180 14.32 3.23 -6.01
CA CYS A 180 13.45 2.16 -6.48
C CYS A 180 14.23 1.12 -7.29
N THR A 181 13.57 0.00 -7.58
CA THR A 181 14.07 -0.99 -8.54
C THR A 181 13.56 -0.63 -9.92
N PHE A 182 14.45 -0.59 -10.92
CA PHE A 182 14.06 -0.44 -12.31
C PHE A 182 13.25 -1.65 -12.77
N VAL A 183 11.99 -1.44 -13.15
CA VAL A 183 11.10 -2.51 -13.63
C VAL A 183 11.23 -2.67 -15.15
N GLY A 184 11.33 -1.55 -15.88
CA GLY A 184 11.40 -1.58 -17.33
C GLY A 184 11.26 -0.20 -17.95
N SER A 185 11.46 -0.15 -19.26
CA SER A 185 11.23 1.03 -20.09
C SER A 185 10.39 0.62 -21.30
N TRP A 186 9.32 1.37 -21.57
CA TRP A 186 8.42 1.10 -22.67
C TRP A 186 8.41 2.29 -23.63
N GLN A 187 8.57 2.02 -24.92
CA GLN A 187 8.40 3.04 -25.94
C GLN A 187 6.91 3.41 -26.03
N ILE A 188 6.65 4.72 -26.03
CA ILE A 188 5.32 5.27 -26.25
C ILE A 188 5.15 5.46 -27.75
N SER A 189 4.14 4.82 -28.34
CA SER A 189 3.83 5.00 -29.76
C SER A 189 3.29 6.41 -30.04
N GLU A 190 3.27 6.80 -31.31
CA GLU A 190 2.65 8.07 -31.74
C GLU A 190 1.18 8.20 -31.33
N LYS A 191 0.50 7.08 -31.02
CA LYS A 191 -0.88 7.04 -30.54
C LYS A 191 -1.01 7.16 -29.02
N SER A 192 0.09 7.45 -28.31
CA SER A 192 0.17 7.42 -26.84
C SER A 192 -0.15 6.05 -26.24
N GLU A 193 0.24 4.97 -26.94
CA GLU A 193 0.03 3.59 -26.49
C GLU A 193 1.38 2.95 -26.10
N ILE A 194 1.35 2.10 -25.08
CA ILE A 194 2.49 1.24 -24.72
C ILE A 194 2.15 -0.21 -25.08
N MET A 195 3.10 -0.93 -25.68
CA MET A 195 2.99 -2.38 -25.86
C MET A 195 3.77 -3.07 -24.74
N VAL A 196 3.03 -3.73 -23.83
CA VAL A 196 3.62 -4.58 -22.81
C VAL A 196 3.70 -5.98 -23.39
N VAL A 197 4.90 -6.41 -23.76
CA VAL A 197 5.17 -7.82 -24.10
C VAL A 197 5.48 -8.51 -22.78
N ASP A 198 4.70 -9.52 -22.39
CA ASP A 198 4.99 -10.31 -21.21
C ASP A 198 6.38 -10.94 -21.35
N GLN A 199 7.36 -10.40 -20.63
CA GLN A 199 8.65 -11.06 -20.49
C GLN A 199 8.41 -12.29 -19.61
N LYS A 200 8.36 -13.46 -20.23
CA LYS A 200 8.53 -14.73 -19.49
C LYS A 200 9.91 -14.67 -18.84
N ASN A 201 9.93 -14.56 -17.52
CA ASN A 201 11.15 -14.53 -16.70
C ASN A 201 12.10 -15.65 -17.14
N GLY A 202 13.32 -15.27 -17.52
CA GLY A 202 14.47 -16.18 -17.63
C GLY A 202 15.10 -16.45 -16.29
#